data_AF-A0A6B2CP14-F1
#
_entry.id   AF-A0A6B2CP14-F1
#
_cell.length_a   1.000
_cell.length_b   1.000
_cell.length_c   1.000
_cell.angle_alpha   90.00
_cell.angle_beta   90.00
_cell.angle_gamma   90.00
#
_symmetry.space_group_name_H-M   'P 1'
#
loop_
_entity.id
_entity.type
_entity.pdbx_description
1 polymer ?
#
loop_
_entity_poly.entity_id
_entity_poly.type
_entity_poly.pdbx_seq_one_letter_code
_entity_poly.pdbx_strand_id
1 'polypeptide(L)'
;MVRRGWDSGLDFEEAYRRILNHMLSSRSPYDVVLLIQLRNGSRVGEAVEAVRQFCASGQDLVLVRIEKHKDGDLRLMVLPEELRSAEGRQLLSEACAALSALRNPKAAVKVYCRRAYGFNTHSLRYAFVSYLLKKGVSPSIVAKITGHRSLDHILHYTEVKLAEEVLAGLRGP
;
A
#
# COMPACT_ATOMS: atom_id res chain seq x y z
N MET A 1 -9.61 25.71 -1.25
CA MET A 1 -10.03 25.81 -2.66
C MET A 1 -9.84 24.44 -3.31
N VAL A 2 -10.94 23.83 -3.77
CA VAL A 2 -11.10 22.58 -4.57
C VAL A 2 -9.99 21.50 -4.50
N ARG A 3 -10.17 20.49 -3.63
CA ARG A 3 -9.45 19.19 -3.74
C ARG A 3 -10.04 18.38 -4.90
N ARG A 4 -9.66 18.70 -6.14
CA ARG A 4 -9.86 17.82 -7.30
C ARG A 4 -8.58 17.02 -7.51
N GLY A 5 -8.57 15.78 -7.07
CA GLY A 5 -7.44 14.88 -7.25
C GLY A 5 -7.68 13.56 -6.55
N TRP A 6 -7.12 12.48 -7.10
CA TRP A 6 -7.19 11.12 -6.55
C TRP A 6 -6.46 10.96 -5.20
N ASP A 7 -5.93 12.05 -4.66
CA ASP A 7 -5.17 12.13 -3.42
C ASP A 7 -6.03 12.68 -2.27
N SER A 8 -6.14 11.88 -1.21
CA SER A 8 -6.84 12.25 0.02
C SER A 8 -5.95 13.05 0.98
N GLY A 9 -4.65 13.18 0.67
CA GLY A 9 -3.64 13.67 1.60
C GLY A 9 -3.40 12.70 2.75
N LEU A 10 -3.60 11.40 2.51
CA LEU A 10 -3.57 10.35 3.53
C LEU A 10 -2.15 10.22 4.10
N ASP A 11 -2.02 10.38 5.41
CA ASP A 11 -0.76 10.16 6.11
C ASP A 11 -0.48 8.66 6.29
N PHE A 12 0.77 8.25 6.11
CA PHE A 12 1.17 6.84 6.18
C PHE A 12 1.00 6.28 7.59
N GLU A 13 1.48 6.99 8.61
CA GLU A 13 1.46 6.51 10.00
C GLU A 13 0.02 6.49 10.53
N GLU A 14 -0.81 7.47 10.15
CA GLU A 14 -2.23 7.46 10.46
C GLU A 14 -2.95 6.27 9.79
N ALA A 15 -2.74 6.07 8.48
CA ALA A 15 -3.35 4.97 7.76
C ALA A 15 -2.93 3.61 8.33
N TYR A 16 -1.64 3.45 8.61
CA TYR A 16 -1.07 2.24 9.19
C TYR A 16 -1.72 1.92 10.53
N ARG A 17 -1.76 2.88 11.46
CA ARG A 17 -2.36 2.68 12.79
C ARG A 17 -3.85 2.35 12.70
N ARG A 18 -4.60 3.05 11.83
CA ARG A 18 -6.04 2.82 11.65
C ARG A 18 -6.31 1.42 11.09
N ILE A 19 -5.57 1.01 10.08
CA ILE A 19 -5.71 -0.32 9.46
C ILE A 19 -5.29 -1.41 10.45
N LEU A 20 -4.14 -1.26 11.12
CA LEU A 20 -3.64 -2.24 12.07
C LEU A 20 -4.60 -2.45 13.24
N ASN A 21 -5.04 -1.37 13.89
CA ASN A 21 -5.96 -1.47 15.02
C ASN A 21 -7.29 -2.13 14.62
N HIS A 22 -7.84 -1.75 13.46
CA HIS A 22 -9.07 -2.33 12.96
C HIS A 22 -8.90 -3.79 12.52
N MET A 23 -7.75 -4.15 11.92
CA MET A 23 -7.40 -5.53 11.58
C MET A 23 -7.42 -6.42 12.82
N LEU A 24 -6.78 -5.97 13.89
CA LEU A 24 -6.68 -6.74 15.14
C LEU A 24 -8.03 -6.85 15.85
N SER A 25 -8.88 -5.80 15.80
CA SER A 25 -10.20 -5.83 16.46
C SER A 25 -11.28 -6.55 15.66
N SER A 26 -11.31 -6.38 14.34
CA SER A 26 -12.36 -6.91 13.48
C SER A 26 -12.01 -8.24 12.81
N ARG A 27 -10.71 -8.58 12.79
CA ARG A 27 -10.14 -9.69 12.02
C ARG A 27 -10.54 -9.67 10.55
N SER A 28 -10.76 -8.48 9.98
CA SER A 28 -11.21 -8.38 8.59
C SER A 28 -10.12 -8.87 7.63
N PRO A 29 -10.44 -9.81 6.72
CA PRO A 29 -9.45 -10.30 5.74
C PRO A 29 -9.01 -9.21 4.77
N TYR A 30 -9.82 -8.17 4.58
CA TYR A 30 -9.49 -7.05 3.72
C TYR A 30 -8.45 -6.13 4.34
N ASP A 31 -8.39 -6.00 5.67
CA ASP A 31 -7.38 -5.19 6.34
C ASP A 31 -5.98 -5.77 6.20
N VAL A 32 -5.87 -7.10 6.19
CA VAL A 32 -4.61 -7.80 5.87
C VAL A 32 -4.10 -7.37 4.50
N VAL A 33 -4.97 -7.34 3.49
CA VAL A 33 -4.62 -6.88 2.13
C VAL A 33 -4.22 -5.40 2.14
N LEU A 34 -4.95 -4.54 2.84
CA LEU A 34 -4.66 -3.10 2.90
C LEU A 34 -3.35 -2.81 3.65
N LEU A 35 -3.04 -3.55 4.71
CA LEU A 35 -1.78 -3.45 5.45
C LEU A 35 -0.61 -3.85 4.56
N ILE A 36 -0.71 -4.98 3.85
CA ILE A 36 0.29 -5.41 2.87
C ILE A 36 0.44 -4.36 1.76
N GLN A 37 -0.67 -3.82 1.25
CA GLN A 37 -0.64 -2.80 0.21
C GLN A 37 0.11 -1.55 0.67
N LEU A 38 -0.23 -1.04 1.86
CA LEU A 38 0.37 0.16 2.43
C LEU A 38 1.87 -0.04 2.69
N ARG A 39 2.26 -1.15 3.33
CA ARG A 39 3.66 -1.44 3.70
C ARG A 39 4.56 -1.72 2.50
N ASN A 40 3.99 -1.98 1.33
CA ASN A 40 4.74 -2.22 0.10
C ASN A 40 4.53 -1.15 -0.98
N GLY A 41 3.71 -0.11 -0.74
CA GLY A 41 3.35 0.88 -1.76
C GLY A 41 2.81 0.28 -3.07
N SER A 42 2.10 -0.85 -2.97
CA SER A 42 1.66 -1.61 -4.15
C SER A 42 0.31 -1.13 -4.68
N ARG A 43 -0.04 -1.55 -5.90
CA ARG A 43 -1.45 -1.52 -6.32
C ARG A 43 -2.22 -2.61 -5.57
N VAL A 44 -3.52 -2.41 -5.39
CA VAL A 44 -4.36 -3.37 -4.66
C VAL A 44 -4.38 -4.76 -5.30
N GLY A 45 -4.29 -4.88 -6.63
CA GLY A 45 -4.21 -6.20 -7.27
C GLY A 45 -2.89 -6.92 -7.00
N GLU A 46 -1.78 -6.17 -6.96
CA GLU A 46 -0.46 -6.68 -6.54
C GLU A 46 -0.49 -7.14 -5.07
N ALA A 47 -1.22 -6.43 -4.19
CA ALA A 47 -1.38 -6.83 -2.78
C ALA A 47 -2.21 -8.10 -2.63
N VAL A 48 -3.32 -8.23 -3.38
CA VAL A 48 -4.13 -9.45 -3.40
C VAL A 48 -3.31 -10.65 -3.89
N GLU A 49 -2.48 -10.46 -4.92
CA GLU A 49 -1.56 -11.48 -5.40
C GLU A 49 -0.50 -11.84 -4.36
N ALA A 50 0.09 -10.83 -3.70
CA ALA A 50 1.08 -11.06 -2.65
C ALA A 50 0.52 -11.89 -1.49
N VAL A 51 -0.73 -11.64 -1.04
CA VAL A 51 -1.39 -12.46 0.00
C VAL A 51 -1.43 -13.93 -0.39
N ARG A 52 -1.83 -14.23 -1.64
CA ARG A 52 -1.88 -15.62 -2.13
C ARG A 52 -0.50 -16.25 -2.13
N GLN A 53 0.52 -15.54 -2.60
CA GLN A 53 1.88 -16.06 -2.65
C GLN A 53 2.50 -16.25 -1.26
N PHE A 54 2.26 -15.35 -0.31
CA PHE A 54 2.73 -15.53 1.07
C PHE A 54 2.11 -16.77 1.73
N CYS A 55 0.84 -17.06 1.43
CA CYS A 55 0.17 -18.26 1.95
C CYS A 55 0.66 -19.54 1.28
N ALA A 56 0.84 -19.51 -0.04
CA ALA A 56 1.29 -20.67 -0.79
C ALA A 56 2.74 -21.05 -0.49
N SER A 57 3.62 -20.06 -0.31
CA SER A 57 5.05 -20.27 -0.10
C SER A 57 5.45 -20.38 1.36
N GLY A 58 4.68 -19.80 2.28
CA GLY A 58 5.08 -19.61 3.68
C GLY A 58 6.22 -18.61 3.88
N GLN A 59 6.78 -18.04 2.82
CA GLN A 59 7.91 -17.11 2.90
C GLN A 59 7.47 -15.71 3.35
N ASP A 60 8.43 -14.89 3.82
CA ASP A 60 8.23 -13.47 4.16
C ASP A 60 8.51 -12.53 2.97
N LEU A 61 9.03 -13.08 1.88
CA LEU A 61 9.46 -12.37 0.68
C LEU A 61 8.89 -13.10 -0.54
N VAL A 62 8.15 -12.40 -1.40
CA VAL A 62 7.57 -12.99 -2.62
C VAL A 62 7.69 -12.04 -3.81
N LEU A 63 7.66 -12.60 -5.01
CA LEU A 63 7.73 -11.85 -6.26
C LEU A 63 6.36 -11.80 -6.94
N VAL A 64 5.82 -10.59 -7.11
CA VAL A 64 4.53 -10.40 -7.79
C VAL A 64 4.71 -9.66 -9.11
N ARG A 65 3.87 -10.00 -10.09
CA ARG A 65 3.82 -9.28 -11.36
C ARG A 65 3.37 -7.84 -11.13
N ILE A 66 4.11 -6.90 -11.70
CA ILE A 66 3.74 -5.49 -11.67
C ILE A 66 2.49 -5.29 -12.56
N GLU A 67 1.42 -4.75 -11.99
CA GLU A 67 0.20 -4.51 -12.75
C GLU A 67 0.47 -3.48 -13.87
N LYS A 68 -0.15 -3.72 -15.03
CA LYS A 68 -0.07 -2.88 -16.24
C LYS A 68 1.28 -2.92 -16.97
N HIS A 69 2.24 -3.73 -16.54
CA HIS A 69 3.44 -3.98 -17.32
C HIS A 69 3.18 -5.06 -18.38
N LYS A 70 3.58 -4.81 -19.63
CA LYS A 70 3.42 -5.76 -20.74
C LYS A 70 4.45 -6.90 -20.68
N ASP A 71 5.59 -6.63 -20.06
CA ASP A 71 6.81 -7.44 -20.18
C ASP A 71 6.96 -8.48 -19.05
N GLY A 72 5.94 -8.58 -18.18
CA GLY A 72 5.93 -9.55 -17.08
C GLY A 72 6.88 -9.23 -15.93
N ASP A 73 7.36 -7.99 -15.84
CA ASP A 73 8.20 -7.51 -14.75
C ASP A 73 7.64 -7.92 -13.37
N LEU A 74 8.55 -8.35 -12.51
CA LEU A 74 8.28 -8.73 -11.13
C LEU A 74 8.80 -7.66 -10.18
N ARG A 75 8.16 -7.56 -9.01
CA ARG A 75 8.67 -6.78 -7.89
C ARG A 75 8.59 -7.57 -6.59
N LEU A 76 9.53 -7.27 -5.69
CA LEU A 76 9.55 -7.82 -4.35
C LEU A 76 8.39 -7.24 -3.53
N MET A 77 7.70 -8.13 -2.82
CA MET A 77 6.74 -7.81 -1.77
C MET A 77 7.24 -8.43 -0.47
N VAL A 78 7.19 -7.65 0.60
CA VAL A 78 7.65 -8.04 1.93
C VAL A 78 6.44 -8.19 2.85
N LEU A 79 6.38 -9.31 3.57
CA LEU A 79 5.33 -9.55 4.55
C LEU A 79 5.52 -8.57 5.72
N PRO A 80 4.49 -7.76 6.07
CA PRO A 80 4.52 -6.90 7.24
C PRO A 80 4.86 -7.68 8.50
N GLU A 81 5.66 -7.08 9.38
CA GLU A 81 6.15 -7.72 10.61
C GLU A 81 5.00 -8.21 11.51
N GLU A 82 3.90 -7.47 11.53
CA GLU A 82 2.69 -7.78 12.30
C GLU A 82 2.03 -9.09 11.84
N LEU A 83 2.34 -9.56 10.63
CA LEU A 83 1.81 -10.80 10.06
C LEU A 83 2.81 -11.97 10.14
N ARG A 84 3.98 -11.79 10.77
CA ARG A 84 5.02 -12.82 10.89
C ARG A 84 4.88 -13.69 12.15
N SER A 85 4.16 -13.21 13.16
CA SER A 85 3.85 -13.99 14.36
C SER A 85 2.89 -15.15 14.05
N ALA A 86 2.74 -16.12 14.95
CA ALA A 86 1.79 -17.22 14.77
C ALA A 86 0.35 -16.71 14.57
N GLU A 87 -0.08 -15.74 15.38
CA GLU A 87 -1.39 -15.11 15.25
C GLU A 87 -1.52 -14.29 13.95
N GLY A 88 -0.48 -13.55 13.59
CA GLY A 88 -0.43 -12.80 12.33
C GLY A 88 -0.52 -13.71 11.10
N ARG A 89 0.15 -14.87 11.13
CA ARG A 89 0.07 -15.91 10.10
C ARG A 89 -1.31 -16.56 10.04
N GLN A 90 -1.99 -16.69 11.17
CA GLN A 90 -3.38 -17.13 11.19
C GLN A 90 -4.30 -16.12 10.49
N LEU A 91 -4.19 -14.82 10.80
CA LEU A 91 -4.94 -13.76 10.11
C LEU A 91 -4.68 -13.77 8.59
N LEU A 92 -3.41 -13.97 8.20
CA LEU A 92 -3.02 -14.09 6.79
C LEU A 92 -3.70 -15.30 6.11
N SER A 93 -3.74 -16.46 6.78
CA SER A 93 -4.41 -17.66 6.29
C SER A 93 -5.93 -17.46 6.15
N GLU A 94 -6.57 -16.86 7.15
CA GLU A 94 -7.99 -16.48 7.11
C GLU A 94 -8.28 -15.54 5.93
N ALA A 95 -7.41 -14.55 5.70
CA ALA A 95 -7.51 -13.67 4.55
C ALA A 95 -7.39 -14.40 3.21
N CYS A 96 -6.46 -15.34 3.09
CA CYS A 96 -6.30 -16.13 1.86
C CYS A 96 -7.53 -16.99 1.55
N ALA A 97 -8.10 -17.65 2.57
CA ALA A 97 -9.33 -18.42 2.42
C ALA A 97 -10.49 -17.53 1.95
N ALA A 98 -10.68 -16.37 2.59
CA ALA A 98 -11.73 -15.43 2.23
C ALA A 98 -11.56 -14.88 0.80
N LEU A 99 -10.34 -14.51 0.40
CA LEU A 99 -10.07 -13.99 -0.95
C LEU A 99 -10.27 -15.04 -2.04
N SER A 100 -10.04 -16.32 -1.73
CA SER A 100 -10.21 -17.44 -2.68
C SER A 100 -11.68 -17.73 -2.98
N ALA A 101 -12.58 -17.42 -2.05
CA ALA A 101 -14.02 -17.54 -2.25
C ALA A 101 -14.63 -16.40 -3.10
N LEU A 102 -13.87 -15.33 -3.37
CA LEU A 102 -14.36 -14.16 -4.11
C LEU A 102 -14.10 -14.28 -5.61
N ARG A 103 -15.13 -14.00 -6.42
CA ARG A 103 -14.98 -13.87 -7.87
C ARG A 103 -14.09 -12.69 -8.28
N ASN A 104 -14.16 -11.58 -7.53
CA ASN A 104 -13.37 -10.38 -7.80
C ASN A 104 -12.83 -9.75 -6.49
N PRO A 105 -11.77 -10.32 -5.92
CA PRO A 105 -11.22 -9.86 -4.64
C PRO A 105 -10.70 -8.41 -4.71
N LYS A 106 -10.13 -8.01 -5.85
CA LYS A 106 -9.68 -6.63 -6.08
C LYS A 106 -10.80 -5.61 -5.92
N ALA A 107 -11.98 -5.88 -6.51
CA ALA A 107 -13.13 -4.99 -6.39
C ALA A 107 -13.68 -4.98 -4.95
N ALA A 108 -13.75 -6.14 -4.29
CA ALA A 108 -14.20 -6.25 -2.92
C ALA A 108 -13.33 -5.41 -1.96
N VAL A 109 -12.01 -5.54 -2.05
CA VAL A 109 -11.06 -4.75 -1.23
C VAL A 109 -11.21 -3.25 -1.47
N LYS A 110 -11.42 -2.82 -2.72
CA LYS A 110 -11.65 -1.40 -3.04
C LYS A 110 -12.92 -0.84 -2.39
N VAL A 111 -14.02 -1.59 -2.49
CA VAL A 111 -15.32 -1.19 -1.90
C VAL A 111 -15.19 -1.16 -0.38
N TYR A 112 -14.58 -2.19 0.20
CA TYR A 112 -14.33 -2.27 1.63
C TYR A 112 -13.50 -1.08 2.14
N CYS A 113 -12.36 -0.80 1.51
CA CYS A 113 -11.47 0.31 1.87
C CYS A 113 -12.22 1.65 1.94
N ARG A 114 -13.08 1.91 0.95
CA ARG A 114 -13.87 3.13 0.92
C ARG A 114 -14.92 3.18 2.02
N ARG A 115 -15.59 2.06 2.32
CA ARG A 115 -16.63 1.96 3.35
C ARG A 115 -16.05 2.04 4.77
N ALA A 116 -14.97 1.32 5.04
CA ALA A 116 -14.36 1.24 6.37
C ALA A 116 -13.56 2.50 6.72
N TYR A 117 -12.82 3.07 5.75
CA TYR A 117 -11.85 4.13 6.05
C TYR A 117 -12.13 5.48 5.40
N GLY A 118 -13.03 5.53 4.41
CA GLY A 118 -13.35 6.76 3.69
C GLY A 118 -12.34 7.16 2.60
N PHE A 119 -11.23 6.44 2.44
CA PHE A 119 -10.25 6.68 1.36
C PHE A 119 -10.22 5.54 0.33
N ASN A 120 -9.56 5.77 -0.80
CA ASN A 120 -9.42 4.78 -1.86
C ASN A 120 -8.08 4.01 -1.70
N THR A 121 -7.99 2.81 -2.29
CA THR A 121 -6.78 1.96 -2.19
C THR A 121 -5.56 2.56 -2.88
N HIS A 122 -5.75 3.45 -3.86
CA HIS A 122 -4.63 4.13 -4.52
C HIS A 122 -3.99 5.18 -3.61
N SER A 123 -4.77 5.78 -2.70
CA SER A 123 -4.25 6.67 -1.66
C SER A 123 -3.20 5.97 -0.77
N LEU A 124 -3.33 4.67 -0.50
CA LEU A 124 -2.35 3.92 0.29
C LEU A 124 -0.98 3.82 -0.40
N ARG A 125 -0.97 3.66 -1.73
CA ARG A 125 0.27 3.69 -2.53
C ARG A 125 0.97 5.04 -2.39
N TYR A 126 0.21 6.15 -2.48
CA TYR A 126 0.78 7.49 -2.35
C TYR A 126 1.17 7.87 -0.93
N ALA A 127 0.47 7.36 0.09
CA ALA A 127 0.87 7.51 1.48
C ALA A 127 2.26 6.90 1.69
N PHE A 128 2.50 5.69 1.18
CA PHE A 128 3.82 5.03 1.22
C PHE A 128 4.89 5.81 0.45
N VAL A 129 4.59 6.24 -0.78
CA VAL A 129 5.53 7.04 -1.59
C VAL A 129 5.92 8.33 -0.84
N SER A 130 4.94 9.06 -0.32
CA SER A 130 5.16 10.30 0.42
C SER A 130 5.99 10.06 1.68
N TYR A 131 5.71 8.97 2.40
CA TYR A 131 6.46 8.58 3.58
C TYR A 131 7.95 8.34 3.29
N LEU A 132 8.27 7.55 2.26
CA LEU A 132 9.66 7.28 1.90
C LEU A 132 10.40 8.56 1.47
N LEU A 133 9.74 9.44 0.73
CA LEU A 133 10.34 10.72 0.32
C LEU A 133 10.60 11.63 1.52
N LYS A 134 9.66 11.71 2.48
CA LYS A 134 9.86 12.43 3.75
C LYS A 134 10.99 11.85 4.60
N LYS A 135 11.30 10.56 4.44
CA LYS A 135 12.46 9.90 5.06
C LYS A 135 13.77 10.10 4.27
N GLY A 136 13.75 10.88 3.19
CA GLY A 136 14.94 11.18 2.38
C GLY A 136 15.32 10.10 1.38
N VAL A 137 14.47 9.10 1.14
CA VAL A 137 14.73 8.08 0.11
C VAL A 137 14.62 8.74 -1.28
N SER A 138 15.59 8.47 -2.16
CA SER A 138 15.60 9.10 -3.47
C SER A 138 14.38 8.70 -4.31
N PRO A 139 13.81 9.62 -5.12
CA PRO A 139 12.68 9.30 -5.99
C PRO A 139 12.93 8.11 -6.93
N SER A 140 14.18 7.94 -7.40
CA SER A 140 14.58 6.80 -8.24
C SER A 140 14.46 5.46 -7.52
N ILE A 141 14.86 5.39 -6.25
CA ILE A 141 14.70 4.19 -5.42
C ILE A 141 13.21 3.95 -5.16
N VAL A 142 12.44 4.97 -4.78
CA VAL A 142 10.99 4.84 -4.56
C VAL A 142 10.27 4.32 -5.80
N ALA A 143 10.67 4.77 -7.00
CA ALA A 143 10.14 4.28 -8.27
C ALA A 143 10.41 2.80 -8.50
N LYS A 144 11.63 2.34 -8.22
CA LYS A 144 11.99 0.93 -8.33
C LYS A 144 11.24 0.07 -7.32
N ILE A 145 11.13 0.52 -6.06
CA ILE A 145 10.36 -0.18 -5.02
C ILE A 145 8.92 -0.39 -5.47
N THR A 146 8.25 0.67 -5.93
CA THR A 146 6.82 0.69 -6.24
C THR A 146 6.45 0.24 -7.67
N GLY A 147 7.44 -0.13 -8.49
CA GLY A 147 7.23 -0.58 -9.86
C GLY A 147 6.68 0.50 -10.79
N HIS A 148 7.17 1.73 -10.69
CA HIS A 148 6.84 2.78 -11.67
C HIS A 148 7.79 2.69 -12.88
N ARG A 149 7.23 2.89 -14.09
CA ARG A 149 8.01 2.96 -15.35
C ARG A 149 8.72 4.31 -15.54
N SER A 150 8.05 5.39 -15.14
CA SER A 150 8.59 6.75 -15.19
C SER A 150 8.54 7.40 -13.81
N LEU A 151 9.54 8.25 -13.54
CA LEU A 151 9.62 9.10 -12.36
C LEU A 151 8.58 10.22 -12.36
N ASP A 152 8.10 10.64 -13.53
CA ASP A 152 7.16 11.77 -13.67
C ASP A 152 5.87 11.55 -12.85
N HIS A 153 5.42 10.31 -12.74
CA HIS A 153 4.24 9.94 -11.95
C HIS A 153 4.46 9.97 -10.43
N ILE A 154 5.69 10.01 -9.97
CA ILE A 154 6.03 10.20 -8.55
C ILE A 154 6.24 11.69 -8.30
N LEU A 155 7.04 12.32 -9.16
CA LEU A 155 7.41 13.73 -9.12
C LEU A 155 6.19 14.64 -9.11
N HIS A 156 5.26 14.49 -10.07
CA HIS A 156 4.08 15.35 -10.15
C HIS A 156 3.21 15.36 -8.86
N TYR A 157 3.21 14.26 -8.11
CA TYR A 157 2.42 14.14 -6.87
C TYR A 157 3.14 14.62 -5.63
N THR A 158 4.46 14.60 -5.63
CA THR A 158 5.28 14.84 -4.44
C THR A 158 5.99 16.17 -4.50
N GLU A 159 6.31 16.68 -5.68
CA GLU A 159 6.96 17.97 -5.88
C GLU A 159 6.14 19.11 -5.31
N VAL A 160 4.82 19.19 -5.55
CA VAL A 160 4.03 20.34 -5.07
C VAL A 160 3.99 20.38 -3.54
N LYS A 161 3.58 19.28 -2.91
CA LYS A 161 3.40 19.23 -1.45
C LYS A 161 4.73 19.26 -0.70
N LEU A 162 5.76 18.57 -1.20
CA LEU A 162 7.09 18.62 -0.61
C LEU A 162 7.74 19.99 -0.84
N ALA A 163 7.59 20.61 -2.01
CA ALA A 163 8.09 21.96 -2.25
C ALA A 163 7.41 22.98 -1.32
N GLU A 164 6.10 22.87 -1.12
CA GLU A 164 5.38 23.71 -0.15
C GLU A 164 5.86 23.48 1.29
N GLU A 165 6.03 22.23 1.72
CA GLU A 165 6.52 21.89 3.07
C GLU A 165 7.97 22.36 3.27
N VAL A 166 8.85 22.14 2.30
CA VAL A 166 10.24 22.62 2.32
C VAL A 166 10.27 24.15 2.34
N LEU A 167 9.52 24.81 1.47
CA LEU A 167 9.44 26.27 1.41
C LEU A 167 8.86 26.88 2.70
N ALA A 168 7.88 26.22 3.33
CA ALA A 168 7.35 26.62 4.62
C ALA A 168 8.38 26.42 5.74
N GLY A 169 9.14 25.34 5.72
CA GLY A 169 10.23 25.06 6.67
C GLY A 169 11.42 26.02 6.54
N LEU A 170 11.64 26.61 5.36
CA LEU A 170 12.65 27.67 5.15
C LEU A 170 12.29 29.01 5.81
N ARG A 171 11.08 29.18 6.35
CA ARG A 171 10.69 30.43 7.01
C ARG A 171 11.46 30.74 8.29
N GLY A 172 12.20 29.78 8.85
CA GLY A 172 12.89 29.97 10.14
C GLY A 172 11.90 30.28 11.28
N PRO A 173 12.36 30.34 12.54
CA PRO A 173 11.58 30.92 13.63
C PRO A 173 11.31 32.42 13.41
#